data_AF-A0A4U5Q075-F1
#
_entry.id   AF-A0A4U5Q075-F1
#
_cell.length_a   1.000
_cell.length_b   1.000
_cell.length_c   1.000
_cell.angle_alpha   90.00
_cell.angle_beta   90.00
_cell.angle_gamma   90.00
#
_symmetry.space_group_name_H-M   'P 1'
#
loop_
_entity.id
_entity.type
_entity.pdbx_description
1 polymer ?
#
loop_
_entity_poly.entity_id
_entity_poly.type
_entity_poly.pdbx_seq_one_letter_code
_entity_poly.pdbx_strand_id
1 'polypeptide(L)'
;MLFSAWIKEIEVLKEEVRTMLTSATLKPSEKLKLMDVVLRLGIGYHFEGEFNGIIEHAYNTYHDNSFDDDLFTVALRFRLLREYGYNVSSGKLSISLSLYEAY
;
A
#
# COMPACT_ATOMS: atom_id res chain seq x y z
N MET A 1 23.28 -7.27 27.70
CA MET A 1 22.29 -6.24 28.10
C MET A 1 21.90 -5.32 26.95
N LEU A 2 22.85 -4.76 26.17
CA LEU A 2 22.49 -3.89 25.04
C LEU A 2 21.76 -4.66 23.92
N PHE A 3 22.33 -5.76 23.42
CA PHE A 3 21.72 -6.55 22.33
C PHE A 3 20.25 -6.96 22.60
N SER A 4 19.93 -7.37 23.83
CA SER A 4 18.56 -7.69 24.24
C SER A 4 17.62 -6.48 24.25
N ALA A 5 18.13 -5.29 24.58
CA ALA A 5 17.33 -4.06 24.52
C ALA A 5 17.06 -3.65 23.06
N TRP A 6 18.05 -3.76 22.18
CA TRP A 6 17.90 -3.47 20.75
C TRP A 6 16.89 -4.40 20.07
N ILE A 7 16.93 -5.71 20.36
CA ILE A 7 15.93 -6.66 19.84
C ILE A 7 14.53 -6.26 20.29
N LYS A 8 14.36 -5.93 21.58
CA LYS A 8 13.07 -5.53 22.11
C LYS A 8 12.51 -4.29 21.41
N GLU A 9 13.35 -3.30 21.17
CA GLU A 9 12.95 -2.06 20.47
C GLU A 9 12.51 -2.34 19.02
N ILE A 10 13.24 -3.20 18.31
CA ILE A 10 12.88 -3.61 16.94
C ILE A 10 11.51 -4.28 16.92
N GLU A 11 11.21 -5.17 17.85
CA GLU A 11 9.91 -5.84 17.91
C GLU A 11 8.77 -4.85 18.24
N VAL A 12 9.01 -3.87 19.11
CA VAL A 12 8.04 -2.81 19.41
C VAL A 12 7.74 -1.99 18.14
N LEU A 13 8.77 -1.57 17.40
CA LEU A 13 8.59 -0.79 16.17
C LEU A 13 7.88 -1.60 15.07
N LYS A 14 8.16 -2.90 14.95
CA LYS A 14 7.42 -3.78 14.03
C LYS A 14 5.93 -3.82 14.37
N GLU A 15 5.60 -3.98 15.64
CA GLU A 15 4.20 -4.00 16.08
C GLU A 15 3.49 -2.66 15.87
N GLU A 16 4.20 -1.54 16.01
CA GLU A 16 3.66 -0.23 15.68
C GLU A 16 3.30 -0.12 14.18
N VAL A 17 4.21 -0.54 13.29
CA VAL A 17 3.95 -0.57 11.84
C VAL A 17 2.79 -1.52 11.51
N ARG A 18 2.73 -2.71 12.13
CA ARG A 18 1.63 -3.66 11.96
C ARG A 18 0.28 -3.07 12.39
N THR A 19 0.27 -2.33 13.50
CA THR A 19 -0.93 -1.62 13.98
C THR A 19 -1.37 -0.54 12.99
N MET A 20 -0.42 0.20 12.41
CA MET A 20 -0.74 1.18 11.36
C MET A 20 -1.32 0.49 10.11
N LEU A 21 -0.69 -0.58 9.61
CA LEU A 21 -1.17 -1.31 8.42
C LEU A 21 -2.58 -1.89 8.61
N THR A 22 -2.93 -2.33 9.83
CA THR A 22 -4.24 -2.92 10.14
C THR A 22 -5.28 -1.92 10.65
N SER A 23 -4.88 -0.69 10.97
CA SER A 23 -5.75 0.32 11.58
C SER A 23 -7.04 0.55 10.79
N ALA A 24 -8.19 0.51 11.45
CA ALA A 24 -9.47 0.83 10.81
C ALA A 24 -9.64 2.34 10.51
N THR A 25 -8.81 3.19 11.10
CA THR A 25 -8.90 4.65 10.91
C THR A 25 -8.20 5.14 9.66
N LEU A 26 -7.22 4.40 9.14
CA LEU A 26 -6.51 4.75 7.91
C LEU A 26 -7.32 4.36 6.69
N LYS A 27 -7.42 5.30 5.74
CA LYS A 27 -8.03 5.05 4.44
C LYS A 27 -7.24 3.98 3.68
N PRO A 28 -7.89 3.22 2.77
CA PRO A 28 -7.19 2.24 1.93
C PRO A 28 -5.99 2.81 1.17
N SER A 29 -6.09 4.05 0.66
CA SER A 29 -4.99 4.72 -0.05
C SER A 29 -3.81 5.06 0.87
N GLU A 30 -4.05 5.38 2.14
CA GLU A 30 -3.00 5.64 3.13
C GLU A 30 -2.28 4.35 3.52
N LYS A 31 -3.01 3.25 3.69
CA LYS A 31 -2.42 1.92 3.93
C LYS A 31 -1.54 1.47 2.77
N LEU A 32 -2.00 1.73 1.54
CA LEU A 32 -1.23 1.43 0.33
C LEU A 32 0.06 2.26 0.24
N LYS A 33 0.01 3.54 0.62
CA LYS A 33 1.19 4.42 0.71
C LYS A 33 2.17 3.95 1.79
N LEU A 34 1.66 3.55 2.96
CA LEU A 34 2.49 3.00 4.04
C LEU A 34 3.17 1.68 3.60
N MET A 35 2.42 0.79 2.96
CA MET A 35 2.95 -0.43 2.36
C MET A 35 4.09 -0.12 1.37
N ASP A 36 3.92 0.87 0.49
CA ASP A 36 4.97 1.27 -0.46
C ASP A 36 6.25 1.74 0.25
N VAL A 37 6.12 2.53 1.32
CA VAL A 37 7.26 2.98 2.12
C VAL A 37 7.99 1.79 2.73
N VAL A 38 7.27 0.86 3.35
CA VAL A 38 7.85 -0.33 4.00
C VAL A 38 8.57 -1.24 2.98
N LEU A 39 8.00 -1.39 1.77
CA LEU A 39 8.64 -2.11 0.66
C LEU A 39 9.93 -1.42 0.20
N ARG A 40 9.91 -0.09 0.02
CA ARG A 40 11.10 0.69 -0.38
C ARG A 40 12.22 0.68 0.67
N LEU A 41 11.87 0.50 1.94
CA LEU A 41 12.83 0.31 3.02
C LEU A 41 13.45 -1.10 3.04
N GLY A 42 12.99 -2.04 2.22
CA GLY A 42 13.54 -3.39 2.12
C GLY A 42 13.17 -4.32 3.29
N ILE A 43 12.18 -3.93 4.09
CA ILE A 43 11.74 -4.67 5.29
C ILE A 43 10.35 -5.29 5.15
N GLY A 44 9.81 -5.32 3.92
CA GLY A 44 8.46 -5.80 3.64
C GLY A 44 8.18 -7.25 4.04
N TYR A 45 9.22 -8.11 4.07
CA TYR A 45 9.11 -9.51 4.46
C TYR A 45 8.62 -9.74 5.90
N HIS A 46 8.65 -8.71 6.75
CA HIS A 46 8.08 -8.78 8.11
C HIS A 46 6.55 -8.63 8.15
N PHE A 47 5.92 -8.22 7.05
CA PHE A 47 4.52 -7.79 7.00
C PHE A 47 3.71 -8.42 5.86
N GLU A 48 4.14 -9.59 5.35
CA GLU A 48 3.51 -10.24 4.19
C GLU A 48 2.02 -10.53 4.44
N GLY A 49 1.66 -10.92 5.66
CA GLY A 49 0.27 -11.18 6.04
C GLY A 49 -0.61 -9.92 5.91
N GLU A 50 -0.13 -8.78 6.42
CA GLU A 50 -0.84 -7.51 6.33
C GLU A 50 -0.91 -7.00 4.88
N PHE A 51 0.18 -7.16 4.12
CA PHE A 51 0.24 -6.74 2.72
C PHE A 51 -0.74 -7.50 1.83
N ASN A 52 -0.91 -8.80 2.05
CA ASN A 52 -1.87 -9.60 1.30
C ASN A 52 -3.29 -9.02 1.44
N GLY A 53 -3.72 -8.65 2.65
CA GLY A 53 -5.03 -8.04 2.88
C GLY A 53 -5.17 -6.66 2.22
N ILE A 54 -4.12 -5.83 2.29
CA ILE A 54 -4.12 -4.49 1.65
C ILE A 54 -4.21 -4.62 0.12
N ILE A 55 -3.42 -5.51 -0.47
CA ILE A 55 -3.38 -5.73 -1.92
C ILE A 55 -4.67 -6.36 -2.43
N GLU A 56 -5.22 -7.34 -1.71
CA GLU A 56 -6.49 -7.96 -2.08
C GLU A 56 -7.62 -6.92 -2.07
N HIS A 57 -7.71 -6.09 -1.04
CA HIS A 57 -8.67 -4.98 -0.99
C HIS A 57 -8.43 -3.99 -2.15
N ALA A 58 -7.17 -3.68 -2.45
CA ALA A 58 -6.79 -2.82 -3.57
C ALA A 58 -7.11 -3.44 -4.93
N TYR A 59 -7.19 -4.77 -5.06
CA TYR A 59 -7.65 -5.41 -6.29
C TYR A 59 -9.18 -5.36 -6.40
N ASN A 60 -9.87 -5.77 -5.34
CA ASN A 60 -11.33 -5.90 -5.32
C ASN A 60 -12.04 -4.56 -5.59
N THR A 61 -11.45 -3.45 -5.14
CA THR A 61 -12.02 -2.11 -5.36
C THR A 61 -11.36 -1.37 -6.54
N TYR A 62 -10.56 -2.05 -7.39
CA TYR A 62 -9.75 -1.38 -8.43
C TYR A 62 -10.60 -0.65 -9.46
N HIS A 63 -11.76 -1.24 -9.81
CA HIS A 63 -12.69 -0.71 -10.80
C HIS A 63 -13.74 0.22 -10.19
N ASP A 64 -13.75 0.37 -8.86
CA ASP A 64 -14.68 1.28 -8.22
C ASP A 64 -14.32 2.71 -8.63
N ASN A 65 -15.30 3.43 -9.15
CA ASN A 65 -15.17 4.83 -9.54
C ASN A 65 -15.22 5.74 -8.30
N SER A 66 -14.57 5.37 -7.20
CA SER A 66 -14.37 6.31 -6.10
C SER A 66 -13.41 7.38 -6.62
N PHE A 67 -13.97 8.48 -7.11
CA PHE A 67 -13.29 9.66 -7.70
C PHE A 67 -12.35 10.40 -6.72
N ASP A 68 -11.99 9.79 -5.60
CA ASP A 68 -11.19 10.39 -4.52
C ASP A 68 -9.70 9.97 -4.58
N ASP A 69 -9.35 9.02 -5.46
CA ASP A 69 -7.95 8.64 -5.66
C ASP A 69 -7.26 9.64 -6.60
N ASP A 70 -6.25 10.36 -6.08
CA ASP A 70 -5.35 11.18 -6.89
C ASP A 70 -4.55 10.33 -7.90
N LEU A 71 -4.00 10.98 -8.95
CA LEU A 71 -3.22 10.31 -10.00
C LEU A 71 -2.07 9.47 -9.42
N PHE A 72 -1.41 9.97 -8.37
CA PHE A 72 -0.34 9.26 -7.70
C PHE A 72 -0.84 7.94 -7.08
N THR A 73 -1.99 7.95 -6.43
CA THR A 73 -2.62 6.79 -5.79
C THR A 73 -3.06 5.78 -6.83
N VAL A 74 -3.63 6.22 -7.96
CA VAL A 74 -3.97 5.34 -9.08
C VAL A 74 -2.73 4.65 -9.66
N ALA A 75 -1.65 5.41 -9.90
CA ALA A 75 -0.39 4.88 -10.41
C ALA A 75 0.27 3.91 -9.42
N LEU A 76 0.29 4.25 -8.13
CA LEU A 76 0.83 3.42 -7.07
C LEU A 76 0.11 2.07 -7.00
N ARG A 77 -1.22 2.12 -7.00
CA ARG A 77 -2.08 0.94 -6.96
C ARG A 77 -1.88 0.04 -8.16
N PHE A 78 -1.83 0.61 -9.36
CA PHE A 78 -1.53 -0.13 -10.58
C PHE A 78 -0.18 -0.85 -10.50
N ARG A 79 0.87 -0.14 -10.05
CA ARG A 79 2.21 -0.72 -9.90
C ARG A 79 2.23 -1.86 -8.90
N LEU A 80 1.74 -1.65 -7.68
CA LEU A 80 1.76 -2.65 -6.61
C LEU A 80 0.93 -3.89 -6.97
N LEU A 81 -0.24 -3.72 -7.59
CA LEU A 81 -1.06 -4.86 -8.05
C LEU A 81 -0.29 -5.74 -9.05
N ARG A 82 0.41 -5.13 -10.00
CA ARG A 82 1.23 -5.89 -10.97
C ARG A 82 2.44 -6.55 -10.33
N GLU A 83 3.11 -5.87 -9.39
CA GLU A 83 4.23 -6.43 -8.63
C GLU A 83 3.80 -7.69 -7.84
N TYR A 84 2.56 -7.70 -7.33
CA TYR A 84 1.97 -8.83 -6.61
C TYR A 84 1.25 -9.85 -7.54
N GLY A 85 1.38 -9.72 -8.86
CA GLY A 85 0.89 -10.70 -9.84
C GLY A 85 -0.59 -10.56 -10.24
N TYR A 86 -1.28 -9.49 -9.83
CA TYR A 86 -2.65 -9.24 -10.26
C TYR A 86 -2.68 -8.69 -11.69
N ASN A 87 -3.58 -9.25 -12.50
CA ASN A 87 -3.81 -8.78 -13.85
C ASN A 87 -4.76 -7.57 -13.85
N VAL A 88 -4.20 -6.37 -13.98
CA VAL A 88 -4.96 -5.12 -14.10
C VAL A 88 -4.70 -4.40 -15.42
N SER A 89 -5.78 -3.93 -16.04
CA SER A 89 -5.73 -3.14 -17.27
C SER A 89 -5.18 -1.74 -17.00
N SER A 90 -4.51 -1.13 -17.98
CA SER A 90 -4.04 0.25 -17.87
C SER A 90 -5.14 1.30 -18.05
N GLY A 91 -6.37 0.88 -18.40
CA GLY A 91 -7.46 1.80 -18.78
C GLY A 91 -7.75 2.86 -17.70
N LYS A 92 -7.80 2.47 -16.43
CA LYS A 92 -8.03 3.42 -15.33
C LYS A 92 -6.89 4.43 -15.18
N LEU A 93 -5.64 3.98 -15.24
CA LEU A 93 -4.47 4.86 -15.20
C LEU A 93 -4.45 5.83 -16.38
N SER A 94 -4.76 5.34 -17.58
CA SER A 94 -4.83 6.16 -18.79
C SER A 94 -5.91 7.24 -18.69
N ILE A 95 -7.11 6.91 -18.17
CA ILE A 95 -8.19 7.87 -17.96
C ILE A 95 -7.78 8.94 -16.93
N SER A 96 -7.18 8.54 -15.80
CA SER A 96 -6.72 9.48 -14.77
C SER A 96 -5.65 10.45 -15.29
N LEU A 97 -4.73 9.98 -16.15
CA LEU A 97 -3.72 10.82 -16.80
C LEU A 97 -4.37 11.83 -17.74
N SER A 98 -5.28 11.38 -18.61
CA SER A 98 -6.01 12.27 -19.53
C SER A 98 -6.85 13.32 -18.82
N LEU A 99 -7.46 12.99 -17.67
CA LEU A 99 -8.17 13.97 -16.85
C LEU A 99 -7.22 15.00 -16.24
N TYR A 100 -6.07 14.58 -15.72
CA TYR A 100 -5.09 15.50 -15.12
C TYR A 100 -4.52 16.49 -16.13
N GLU A 101 -4.27 16.06 -17.37
CA GLU A 101 -3.76 16.93 -18.45
C GLU A 101 -4.81 17.90 -19.02
N ALA A 102 -6.11 17.67 -18.74
CA ALA A 102 -7.21 18.48 -19.26
C ALA A 102 -7.58 19.69 -18.38
N TYR A 103 -6.93 19.86 -17.22
CA TYR A 103 -7.08 20.98 -16.30
C TYR A 103 -5.78 21.79 -16.19
#